data_AF-A0A8C1N7D6-F1
#
_entry.id   AF-A0A8C1N7D6-F1
#
_cell.length_a   1.000
_cell.length_b   1.000
_cell.length_c   1.000
_cell.angle_alpha   90.00
_cell.angle_beta   90.00
_cell.angle_gamma   90.00
#
_symmetry.space_group_name_H-M   'P 1'
#
loop_
_entity.id
_entity.type
_entity.pdbx_description
1 polymer ?
#
loop_
_entity_poly.entity_id
_entity_poly.type
_entity_poly.pdbx_seq_one_letter_code
_entity_poly.pdbx_strand_id
1 'polypeptide(L)'
;MMKFSTSAFMLLICTAALLSTTEGSSKPMHLRCECIQTYSGPAIPFKRIQSLKVTPAGPKCKYEEIIATMKKGEMCLNPAKDWVISLKEKFNQKNVTSRP
;
A
#
# COMPACT_ATOMS: atom_id res chain seq x y z
N MET A 1 0.35 29.05 -51.41
CA MET A 1 0.76 27.62 -51.47
C MET A 1 2.04 27.47 -50.67
N MET A 2 1.98 26.91 -49.46
CA MET A 2 3.16 26.75 -48.59
C MET A 2 3.92 25.48 -48.98
N LYS A 3 5.15 25.65 -49.47
CA LYS A 3 6.09 24.54 -49.75
C LYS A 3 6.85 24.22 -48.47
N PHE A 4 6.34 23.25 -47.71
CA PHE A 4 7.05 22.76 -46.53
C PHE A 4 8.15 21.80 -46.98
N SER A 5 9.40 22.21 -46.77
CA SER A 5 10.60 21.42 -47.09
C SER A 5 10.58 20.09 -46.32
N THR A 6 10.99 18.99 -46.97
CA THR A 6 11.02 17.63 -46.39
C THR A 6 11.78 17.54 -45.07
N SER A 7 12.77 18.43 -44.88
CA SER A 7 13.50 18.58 -43.62
C SER A 7 12.62 19.02 -42.45
N ALA A 8 11.58 19.83 -42.70
CA ALA A 8 10.66 20.30 -41.66
C ALA A 8 9.73 19.18 -41.16
N PHE A 9 9.34 18.25 -42.04
CA PHE A 9 8.53 17.09 -41.67
C PHE A 9 9.31 16.10 -40.80
N MET A 10 10.59 15.84 -41.10
CA MET A 10 11.43 14.94 -40.28
C MET A 10 11.65 15.50 -38.87
N LEU A 11 11.84 16.82 -38.74
CA LEU A 11 11.94 17.49 -37.43
C LEU A 11 10.65 17.38 -36.61
N LEU A 12 9.48 17.48 -37.25
CA LEU A 12 8.18 17.35 -36.60
C LEU A 12 7.88 15.93 -36.11
N ILE A 13 8.37 14.90 -36.81
CA ILE A 13 8.16 13.50 -36.40
C ILE A 13 9.07 13.13 -35.22
N CYS A 14 10.32 13.62 -35.21
CA CYS A 14 11.25 13.39 -34.10
C CYS A 14 10.79 14.03 -32.78
N THR A 15 10.12 15.18 -32.82
CA THR A 15 9.57 15.80 -31.60
C THR A 15 8.38 15.02 -31.06
N ALA A 16 7.48 14.51 -31.90
CA ALA A 16 6.32 13.74 -31.44
C ALA A 16 6.69 12.42 -30.73
N ALA A 17 7.76 11.75 -31.16
CA ALA A 17 8.23 10.51 -30.54
C ALA A 17 8.77 10.71 -29.10
N LEU A 18 9.37 11.87 -28.81
CA LEU A 18 9.91 12.19 -27.48
C LEU A 18 8.81 12.47 -26.44
N LEU A 19 7.61 12.87 -26.86
CA LEU A 19 6.48 13.14 -25.95
C LEU A 19 5.66 11.88 -25.61
N SER A 20 5.88 10.74 -26.28
CA SER A 20 4.96 9.60 -26.25
C SER A 20 5.27 8.53 -25.19
N THR A 21 6.19 8.76 -24.25
CA THR A 21 6.57 7.73 -23.27
C THR A 21 6.52 8.23 -21.82
N THR A 22 5.33 8.50 -21.30
CA THR A 22 5.10 8.35 -19.85
C THR A 22 3.65 7.91 -19.60
N GLU A 23 3.37 6.61 -19.80
CA GLU A 23 2.27 5.95 -19.11
C GLU A 23 2.67 5.85 -17.63
N GLY A 24 2.59 6.98 -16.94
CA GLY A 24 2.79 7.09 -15.51
C GLY A 24 1.63 6.42 -14.80
N SER A 25 1.66 5.09 -14.71
CA SER A 25 0.81 4.36 -13.79
C SER A 25 1.11 4.94 -12.42
N SER A 26 0.17 5.74 -11.91
CA SER A 26 0.25 6.36 -10.59
C SER A 26 0.19 5.25 -9.56
N LYS A 27 1.30 4.54 -9.35
CA LYS A 27 1.50 3.79 -8.13
C LYS A 27 1.41 4.83 -7.02
N PRO A 28 0.50 4.67 -6.05
CA PRO A 28 0.41 5.62 -4.95
C PRO A 28 1.81 5.75 -4.37
N MET A 29 2.31 6.98 -4.29
CA MET A 29 3.58 7.27 -3.65
C MET A 29 3.46 6.81 -2.19
N HIS A 30 3.95 5.60 -1.88
CA HIS A 30 4.05 5.09 -0.53
C HIS A 30 5.14 5.90 0.16
N LEU A 31 4.75 7.05 0.72
CA LEU A 31 5.53 7.68 1.78
C LEU A 31 5.67 6.60 2.86
N ARG A 32 6.89 6.05 2.96
CA ARG A 32 7.50 5.20 4.02
C ARG A 32 6.55 4.38 4.91
N CYS A 33 5.51 3.77 4.36
CA CYS A 33 4.73 2.76 5.05
C CYS A 33 5.62 1.54 5.34
N GLU A 34 5.45 0.92 6.51
CA GLU A 34 6.17 -0.31 6.89
C GLU A 34 5.67 -1.49 6.03
N CYS A 35 4.38 -1.47 5.70
CA CYS A 35 3.70 -2.46 4.88
C CYS A 35 3.77 -2.11 3.38
N ILE A 36 4.53 -2.92 2.64
CA ILE A 36 4.56 -2.87 1.17
C ILE A 36 3.40 -3.69 0.57
N GLN A 37 3.04 -4.79 1.22
CA GLN A 37 1.94 -5.67 0.84
C GLN A 37 1.13 -6.08 2.07
N THR A 38 -0.16 -6.32 1.88
CA THR A 38 -1.07 -6.75 2.94
C THR A 38 -1.71 -8.09 2.63
N TYR A 39 -1.85 -8.93 3.66
CA TYR A 39 -2.56 -10.18 3.55
C TYR A 39 -4.07 -9.92 3.58
N SER A 40 -4.73 -10.37 2.52
CA SER A 40 -6.17 -10.23 2.30
C SER A 40 -6.89 -11.59 2.20
N GLY A 41 -6.20 -12.68 2.52
CA GLY A 41 -6.73 -14.05 2.43
C GLY A 41 -7.68 -14.42 3.59
N PRO A 42 -7.97 -15.72 3.76
CA PRO A 42 -8.83 -16.24 4.82
C PRO A 42 -8.35 -15.84 6.23
N ALA A 43 -9.30 -15.78 7.17
CA ALA A 43 -9.05 -15.35 8.54
C ALA A 43 -7.98 -16.21 9.23
N ILE A 44 -7.04 -15.54 9.90
CA ILE A 44 -5.97 -16.21 10.65
C ILE A 44 -6.47 -16.51 12.07
N PRO A 45 -6.34 -17.75 12.56
CA PRO A 45 -6.75 -18.07 13.93
C PRO A 45 -6.02 -17.21 14.95
N PHE A 46 -6.77 -16.57 15.87
CA PHE A 46 -6.23 -15.66 16.90
C PHE A 46 -5.06 -16.27 17.69
N LYS A 47 -5.13 -17.58 17.99
CA LYS A 47 -4.07 -18.32 18.71
C LYS A 47 -2.70 -18.32 18.01
N ARG A 48 -2.64 -18.03 16.71
CA ARG A 48 -1.39 -17.95 15.94
C ARG A 48 -0.76 -16.55 15.97
N ILE A 49 -1.50 -15.55 16.43
CA ILE A 49 -1.08 -14.16 16.50
C ILE A 49 -0.64 -13.88 17.94
N GLN A 50 0.64 -13.58 18.10
CA GLN A 50 1.27 -13.36 19.41
C GLN A 50 1.00 -11.94 19.90
N SER A 51 1.13 -10.97 19.01
CA SER A 51 0.89 -9.55 19.25
C SER A 51 0.40 -8.87 17.98
N LEU A 52 -0.22 -7.70 18.17
CA LEU A 52 -0.73 -6.86 17.10
C LEU A 52 -0.19 -5.43 17.29
N LYS A 53 0.48 -4.91 16.28
CA LYS A 53 0.89 -3.50 16.20
C LYS A 53 -0.07 -2.79 15.24
N VAL A 54 -0.73 -1.74 15.73
CA VAL A 54 -1.65 -0.93 14.94
C VAL A 54 -1.06 0.46 14.84
N THR A 55 -0.74 0.89 13.63
CA THR A 55 -0.22 2.23 13.34
C THR A 55 -1.30 3.01 12.59
N PRO A 56 -1.87 4.07 13.17
CA PRO A 56 -2.90 4.85 12.50
C PRO A 56 -2.32 5.61 11.30
N ALA A 57 -3.19 5.99 10.37
CA ALA A 57 -2.81 6.88 9.27
C ALA A 57 -2.24 8.20 9.80
N GLY A 58 -1.19 8.70 9.15
CA GLY A 58 -0.50 9.92 9.56
C GLY A 58 0.50 10.44 8.53
N PRO A 59 1.37 11.39 8.92
CA PRO A 59 2.30 12.03 7.99
C PRO A 59 3.31 11.08 7.34
N LYS A 60 3.64 9.99 8.04
CA LYS A 60 4.60 8.98 7.56
C LYS A 60 3.97 8.00 6.58
N CYS A 61 2.73 7.59 6.80
CA CYS A 61 1.98 6.69 5.95
C CYS A 61 0.51 7.09 6.00
N LYS A 62 -0.10 7.32 4.83
CA LYS A 62 -1.49 7.78 4.72
C LYS A 62 -2.54 6.70 5.01
N TYR A 63 -2.10 5.46 5.26
CA TYR A 63 -2.95 4.32 5.51
C TYR A 63 -2.76 3.83 6.94
N GLU A 64 -3.81 3.25 7.52
CA GLU A 64 -3.67 2.48 8.75
C GLU A 64 -2.93 1.17 8.45
N GLU A 65 -1.93 0.85 9.27
CA GLU A 65 -1.14 -0.37 9.16
C GLU A 65 -1.43 -1.28 10.35
N ILE A 66 -1.80 -2.53 10.06
CA ILE A 66 -2.02 -3.56 11.09
C ILE A 66 -1.02 -4.67 10.85
N ILE A 67 -0.09 -4.85 11.79
CA ILE A 67 1.01 -5.79 11.69
C ILE A 67 0.84 -6.85 12.77
N ALA A 68 0.66 -8.10 12.35
CA ALA A 68 0.53 -9.25 13.23
C ALA A 68 1.88 -9.95 13.37
N THR A 69 2.37 -10.06 14.60
CA THR A 69 3.56 -10.86 14.92
C THR A 69 3.11 -12.31 15.17
N MET A 70 3.61 -13.24 14.36
CA MET A 70 3.34 -14.67 14.44
C MET A 70 4.62 -15.43 14.80
N LYS A 71 4.53 -16.74 15.04
CA LYS A 71 5.71 -17.56 15.36
C LYS A 71 6.77 -17.57 14.26
N LYS A 72 6.34 -17.42 13.01
CA LYS A 72 7.20 -17.48 11.82
C LYS A 72 7.61 -16.11 11.28
N GLY A 73 7.39 -15.05 12.06
CA GLY A 73 7.67 -13.67 11.67
C GLY A 73 6.42 -12.79 11.63
N GLU A 74 6.56 -11.64 11.01
CA GLU A 74 5.54 -10.61 10.98
C GLU A 74 4.81 -10.56 9.64
N MET A 75 3.54 -10.18 9.69
CA MET A 75 2.71 -10.04 8.50
C MET A 75 1.80 -8.83 8.62
N CYS A 76 1.82 -7.99 7.58
CA CYS A 76 0.87 -6.91 7.41
C CYS A 76 -0.50 -7.48 7.01
N LEU A 77 -1.55 -7.04 7.68
CA LEU A 77 -2.94 -7.43 7.45
C LEU A 77 -3.69 -6.27 6.79
N ASN A 78 -4.64 -6.60 5.89
CA ASN A 78 -5.45 -5.58 5.24
C ASN A 78 -6.52 -5.04 6.21
N PRO A 79 -6.48 -3.74 6.60
CA PRO A 79 -7.43 -3.17 7.55
C PRO A 79 -8.88 -3.15 7.03
N ALA A 80 -9.09 -3.29 5.71
CA ALA A 80 -10.41 -3.33 5.10
C ALA A 80 -11.12 -4.70 5.19
N LYS A 81 -10.50 -5.72 5.78
CA LYS A 81 -11.14 -7.04 5.95
C LYS A 81 -11.85 -7.13 7.30
N ASP A 82 -13.10 -7.55 7.31
CA ASP A 82 -13.93 -7.65 8.52
C ASP A 82 -13.25 -8.46 9.64
N TRP A 83 -12.62 -9.58 9.31
CA TRP A 83 -11.93 -10.40 10.30
C TRP A 83 -10.72 -9.71 10.93
N VAL A 84 -10.07 -8.78 10.20
CA VAL A 84 -8.94 -7.98 10.69
C VAL A 84 -9.44 -6.88 11.63
N ILE A 85 -10.61 -6.30 11.34
CA ILE A 85 -11.30 -5.34 12.22
C ILE A 85 -11.65 -6.04 13.55
N SER A 86 -12.31 -7.20 13.49
CA SER A 86 -12.64 -7.97 14.70
C SER A 86 -11.40 -8.45 15.46
N LEU A 87 -10.30 -8.74 14.76
CA LEU A 87 -9.03 -9.10 15.38
C LEU A 87 -8.46 -7.94 16.20
N LYS A 88 -8.46 -6.73 15.65
CA LYS A 88 -8.01 -5.50 16.33
C LYS A 88 -8.80 -5.25 17.61
N GLU A 89 -10.13 -5.39 17.55
CA GLU A 89 -11.01 -5.23 18.72
C GLU A 89 -10.70 -6.24 19.82
N LYS A 90 -10.51 -7.53 19.47
CA LYS A 90 -10.14 -8.58 20.43
C LYS A 90 -8.83 -8.30 21.15
N PHE A 91 -7.82 -7.80 20.43
CA PHE A 91 -6.54 -7.42 21.03
C PHE A 91 -6.67 -6.19 21.95
N ASN A 92 -7.47 -5.20 21.56
CA ASN A 92 -7.75 -4.05 22.42
C ASN A 92 -8.42 -4.47 23.73
N GLN A 93 -9.41 -5.35 23.68
CA GLN A 93 -10.07 -5.89 24.88
C GLN A 93 -9.09 -6.67 25.76
N LYS A 94 -8.26 -7.54 25.16
CA LYS A 94 -7.25 -8.30 25.88
C LYS A 94 -6.30 -7.37 26.64
N ASN A 95 -5.82 -6.30 26.00
CA ASN A 95 -4.95 -5.31 26.61
C ASN A 95 -5.60 -4.56 27.77
N VAL A 96 -6.91 -4.31 27.72
CA VAL A 96 -7.66 -3.74 28.84
C VAL A 96 -7.74 -4.74 29.99
N THR A 97 -8.11 -5.99 29.71
CA THR A 97 -8.25 -7.04 30.76
C THR A 97 -6.93 -7.45 31.40
N SER A 98 -5.80 -7.22 30.73
CA SER A 98 -4.46 -7.52 31.27
C SER A 98 -3.85 -6.38 32.08
N ARG A 99 -4.47 -5.19 32.12
CA ARG A 99 -4.04 -4.11 32.99
C ARG A 99 -4.56 -4.40 34.42
N PRO A 100 -3.69 -4.38 35.45
CA PRO A 100 -4.08 -4.62 36.83
C PRO A 100 -4.96 -3.50 37.39
#